data_AF-A0A959LG02-F1
#
_entry.id   AF-A0A959LG02-F1
#
_cell.length_a   1.000
_cell.length_b   1.000
_cell.length_c   1.000
_cell.angle_alpha   90.00
_cell.angle_beta   90.00
_cell.angle_gamma   90.00
#
_symmetry.space_group_name_H-M   'P 1'
#
loop_
_entity.id
_entity.type
_entity.pdbx_description
1 polymer ?
#
loop_
_entity_poly.entity_id
_entity_poly.type
_entity_poly.pdbx_seq_one_letter_code
_entity_poly.pdbx_strand_id
1 'polypeptide(L)'
;MEAYASQRTKIDDLFQGRRLDWLYAQSPLSHDRTYYEQLIRLQAAIYDLDAFLERSWIIALEELNEYWRIIHDRLAAFHFNEADRDRKLRDIKVYQTHELLTRTGGNPITIPITEFYHYKTCDVRLIRQLIYEGDPRLAQVMPEAVWRYYDWLTEVQDDLEDQEEDRNTYNVNRYLHALDHLGPEKTKSSYLSYIRHISSAAAETLRDEDFPHKAAYQEWIREAVEKVKSLLQ
;
A
#
# COMPACT_ATOMS: atom_id res chain seq x y z
N MET A 1 25.54 -7.94 3.46
CA MET A 1 25.42 -7.49 2.06
C MET A 1 24.29 -8.21 1.33
N GLU A 2 24.13 -9.54 1.48
CA GLU A 2 23.07 -10.30 0.82
C GLU A 2 21.64 -9.93 1.29
N ALA A 3 21.42 -9.72 2.59
CA ALA A 3 20.10 -9.32 3.12
C ALA A 3 19.61 -7.98 2.56
N TYR A 4 20.52 -7.00 2.41
CA TYR A 4 20.19 -5.69 1.84
C TYR A 4 19.88 -5.79 0.34
N ALA A 5 20.63 -6.60 -0.41
CA ALA A 5 20.37 -6.83 -1.83
C ALA A 5 19.00 -7.49 -2.06
N SER A 6 18.64 -8.47 -1.23
CA SER A 6 17.33 -9.13 -1.29
C SER A 6 16.16 -8.19 -0.96
N GLN A 7 16.30 -7.35 0.07
CA GLN A 7 15.26 -6.36 0.42
C GLN A 7 15.12 -5.28 -0.66
N ARG A 8 16.23 -4.84 -1.26
CA ARG A 8 16.21 -3.89 -2.37
C ARG A 8 15.42 -4.42 -3.56
N THR A 9 15.65 -5.68 -3.97
CA THR A 9 14.87 -6.30 -5.05
C THR A 9 13.38 -6.31 -4.73
N LYS A 10 12.97 -6.69 -3.51
CA LYS A 10 11.56 -6.64 -3.10
C LYS A 10 10.95 -5.24 -3.20
N ILE A 11 11.71 -4.21 -2.84
CA ILE A 11 11.25 -2.81 -2.93
C ILE A 11 11.14 -2.37 -4.39
N ASP A 12 12.11 -2.71 -5.23
CA ASP A 12 12.06 -2.40 -6.65
C ASP A 12 10.90 -3.13 -7.36
N ASP A 13 10.60 -4.38 -6.96
CA ASP A 13 9.44 -5.16 -7.44
C ASP A 13 8.12 -4.51 -6.99
N LEU A 14 8.01 -4.08 -5.72
CA LEU A 14 6.88 -3.30 -5.22
C LEU A 14 6.71 -2.02 -6.06
N PHE A 15 7.79 -1.27 -6.27
CA PHE A 15 7.72 -0.01 -7.00
C PHE A 15 7.23 -0.21 -8.44
N GLN A 16 7.65 -1.29 -9.10
CA GLN A 16 7.17 -1.65 -10.43
C GLN A 16 5.71 -2.09 -10.43
N GLY A 17 5.31 -3.00 -9.53
CA GLY A 17 3.94 -3.48 -9.43
C GLY A 17 2.94 -2.36 -9.12
N ARG A 18 3.36 -1.40 -8.28
CA ARG A 18 2.58 -0.24 -7.87
C ARG A 18 2.77 0.98 -8.78
N ARG A 19 3.52 0.86 -9.87
CA ARG A 19 3.79 1.94 -10.86
C ARG A 19 4.40 3.20 -10.25
N LEU A 20 5.11 3.05 -9.12
CA LEU A 20 5.86 4.14 -8.48
C LEU A 20 7.10 4.49 -9.32
N ASP A 21 7.74 3.49 -9.90
CA ASP A 21 8.85 3.65 -10.85
C ASP A 21 8.43 4.46 -12.08
N TRP A 22 7.27 4.13 -12.65
CA TRP A 22 6.70 4.83 -13.81
C TRP A 22 6.38 6.28 -13.48
N LEU A 23 5.73 6.53 -12.33
CA LEU A 23 5.42 7.88 -11.87
C LEU A 23 6.68 8.69 -11.64
N TYR A 24 7.69 8.09 -10.99
CA TYR A 24 8.98 8.73 -10.74
C TYR A 24 9.68 9.11 -12.05
N ALA A 25 9.61 8.24 -13.05
CA ALA A 25 10.15 8.48 -14.39
C ALA A 25 9.47 9.65 -15.14
N GLN A 26 8.26 10.06 -14.75
CA GLN A 26 7.60 11.25 -15.33
C GLN A 26 8.13 12.57 -14.74
N SER A 27 8.94 12.52 -13.68
CA SER A 27 9.51 13.68 -13.02
C SER A 27 10.99 13.87 -13.40
N PRO A 28 11.52 15.11 -13.44
CA PRO A 28 12.95 15.36 -13.43
C PRO A 28 13.68 14.77 -12.22
N LEU A 29 12.96 14.45 -11.14
CA LEU A 29 13.50 13.68 -10.01
C LEU A 29 14.05 12.31 -10.44
N SER A 30 13.61 11.75 -11.56
CA SER A 30 14.17 10.51 -12.13
C SER A 30 15.70 10.54 -12.32
N HIS A 31 16.30 11.74 -12.42
CA HIS A 31 17.75 11.91 -12.48
C HIS A 31 18.41 12.12 -11.10
N ASP A 32 17.61 12.38 -10.06
CA ASP A 32 18.06 12.49 -8.69
C ASP A 32 18.14 11.10 -8.04
N ARG A 33 19.34 10.53 -8.11
CA ARG A 33 19.64 9.25 -7.46
C ARG A 33 19.54 9.34 -5.94
N THR A 34 19.82 10.50 -5.35
CA THR A 34 19.77 10.67 -3.89
C THR A 34 18.33 10.62 -3.41
N TYR A 35 17.41 11.29 -4.11
CA TYR A 35 15.98 11.25 -3.78
C TYR A 35 15.41 9.83 -3.90
N TYR A 36 15.75 9.11 -4.98
CA TYR A 36 15.31 7.72 -5.16
C TYR A 36 15.82 6.81 -4.03
N GLU A 37 17.09 6.93 -3.64
CA GLU A 37 17.65 6.18 -2.51
C GLU A 37 17.01 6.55 -1.17
N GLN A 38 16.53 7.79 -0.98
CA GLN A 38 15.76 8.18 0.20
C GLN A 38 14.40 7.47 0.25
N LEU A 39 13.69 7.37 -0.88
CA LEU A 39 12.42 6.63 -0.98
C LEU A 39 12.61 5.16 -0.61
N ILE A 40 13.64 4.52 -1.16
CA ILE A 40 13.97 3.12 -0.86
C ILE A 40 14.31 2.91 0.61
N ARG A 41 15.10 3.80 1.21
CA ARG A 41 15.47 3.69 2.64
C ARG A 41 14.26 3.88 3.56
N LEU A 42 13.32 4.72 3.18
CA LEU A 42 12.06 4.87 3.90
C LEU A 42 11.21 3.60 3.77
N GLN A 43 11.04 3.07 2.56
CA GLN A 43 10.29 1.83 2.34
C GLN A 43 10.91 0.64 3.09
N ALA A 44 12.25 0.53 3.08
CA ALA A 44 12.96 -0.49 3.85
C ALA A 44 12.67 -0.39 5.36
N ALA A 45 12.65 0.83 5.91
CA ALA A 45 12.31 1.02 7.32
C ALA A 45 10.85 0.64 7.65
N ILE A 46 9.93 0.84 6.71
CA ILE A 46 8.53 0.41 6.85
C ILE A 46 8.43 -1.12 6.78
N TYR A 47 9.12 -1.76 5.84
CA TYR A 47 9.21 -3.23 5.75
C TYR A 47 9.83 -3.85 7.01
N ASP A 48 10.82 -3.19 7.61
CA ASP A 48 11.42 -3.66 8.86
C ASP A 48 10.40 -3.62 10.03
N LEU A 49 9.54 -2.59 10.09
CA LEU A 49 8.42 -2.52 11.04
C LEU A 49 7.39 -3.61 10.75
N ASP A 50 6.99 -3.76 9.49
CA ASP A 50 6.00 -4.75 9.05
C ASP A 50 6.46 -6.17 9.39
N ALA A 51 7.68 -6.55 9.00
CA ALA A 51 8.26 -7.85 9.34
C ALA A 51 8.37 -8.11 10.86
N PHE A 52 8.57 -7.06 11.66
CA PHE A 52 8.53 -7.17 13.13
C PHE A 52 7.11 -7.47 13.62
N LEU A 53 6.10 -6.78 13.10
CA LEU A 53 4.69 -7.04 13.42
C LEU A 53 4.26 -8.44 12.95
N GLU A 54 4.66 -8.88 11.77
CA GLU A 54 4.30 -10.19 11.24
C GLU A 54 4.89 -11.37 12.01
N ARG A 55 6.03 -11.18 12.68
CA ARG A 55 6.75 -12.27 13.38
C ARG A 55 6.56 -12.27 14.89
N SER A 56 6.10 -11.16 15.45
CA SER A 56 6.01 -10.96 16.89
C SER A 56 4.56 -11.00 17.38
N TRP A 57 4.22 -12.04 18.14
CA TRP A 57 2.91 -12.11 18.80
C TRP A 57 2.79 -11.09 19.93
N ILE A 58 3.82 -11.01 20.78
CA ILE A 58 3.93 -10.04 21.88
C ILE A 58 4.79 -8.88 21.40
N ILE A 59 4.25 -7.67 21.45
CA ILE A 59 4.94 -6.46 20.99
C ILE A 59 5.49 -5.68 22.17
N ALA A 60 6.82 -5.63 22.30
CA ALA A 60 7.48 -4.75 23.24
C ALA A 60 7.41 -3.30 22.72
N LEU A 61 6.92 -2.38 23.57
CA LEU A 61 6.72 -0.99 23.18
C LEU A 61 8.05 -0.30 22.87
N GLU A 62 9.12 -0.65 23.57
CA GLU A 62 10.46 -0.13 23.37
C GLU A 62 11.00 -0.48 21.98
N GLU A 63 10.82 -1.74 21.54
CA GLU A 63 11.23 -2.19 20.21
C GLU A 63 10.39 -1.51 19.12
N LEU A 64 9.07 -1.48 19.31
CA LEU A 64 8.15 -0.80 18.39
C LEU A 64 8.52 0.68 18.20
N ASN A 65 8.84 1.37 19.29
CA ASN A 65 9.25 2.78 19.25
C ASN A 65 10.57 2.99 18.49
N GLU A 66 11.48 2.02 18.51
CA GLU A 66 12.72 2.10 17.74
C GLU A 66 12.47 2.06 16.22
N TYR A 67 11.58 1.19 15.75
CA TYR A 67 11.15 1.18 14.34
C TYR A 67 10.53 2.52 13.93
N TRP A 68 9.63 3.07 14.76
CA TRP A 68 9.03 4.39 14.51
C TRP A 68 10.05 5.52 14.49
N ARG A 69 11.04 5.49 15.39
CA ARG A 69 12.14 6.46 15.42
C ARG A 69 12.92 6.41 14.10
N ILE A 70 13.25 5.22 13.62
CA ILE A 70 13.97 5.03 12.35
C ILE A 70 13.13 5.56 11.17
N ILE A 71 11.85 5.19 11.07
CA ILE A 71 10.96 5.68 10.01
C ILE A 71 10.88 7.22 10.02
N HIS A 72 10.71 7.80 11.20
CA HIS A 72 10.65 9.25 11.37
C HIS A 72 11.95 9.94 10.96
N ASP A 73 13.11 9.38 11.32
CA ASP A 73 14.43 9.87 10.90
C ASP A 73 14.63 9.76 9.37
N ARG A 74 14.13 8.69 8.74
CA ARG A 74 14.15 8.58 7.26
C ARG A 74 13.27 9.62 6.60
N LEU A 75 12.09 9.89 7.16
CA LEU A 75 11.18 10.90 6.63
C LEU A 75 11.73 12.33 6.81
N ALA A 76 12.57 12.58 7.82
CA ALA A 76 13.25 13.86 8.01
C ALA A 76 14.21 14.22 6.85
N ALA A 77 14.69 13.23 6.09
CA ALA A 77 15.55 13.46 4.93
C ALA A 77 14.85 14.22 3.77
N PHE A 78 13.51 14.28 3.79
CA PHE A 78 12.69 15.02 2.84
C PHE A 78 12.35 16.45 3.33
N HIS A 79 13.04 16.93 4.38
CA HIS A 79 12.92 18.29 4.92
C HIS A 79 11.55 18.66 5.53
N PHE A 80 10.73 17.68 5.89
CA PHE A 80 9.51 17.93 6.67
C PHE A 80 9.82 18.25 8.12
N ASN A 81 9.04 19.17 8.70
CA ASN A 81 9.01 19.36 10.15
C ASN A 81 8.33 18.18 10.86
N GLU A 82 8.44 18.11 12.18
CA GLU A 82 7.89 17.02 12.99
C GLU A 82 6.37 16.82 12.83
N ALA A 83 5.59 17.91 12.85
CA ALA A 83 4.15 17.83 12.70
C ALA A 83 3.72 17.28 11.32
N ASP A 84 4.42 17.67 10.25
CA ASP A 84 4.18 17.14 8.91
C ASP A 84 4.56 15.67 8.80
N ARG A 85 5.66 15.24 9.45
CA ARG A 85 6.06 13.82 9.52
C ARG A 85 5.00 13.00 10.24
N ASP A 86 4.53 13.44 11.40
CA ASP A 86 3.48 12.74 12.15
C ASP A 86 2.18 12.63 11.35
N ARG A 87 1.79 13.69 10.64
CA ARG A 87 0.60 13.68 9.77
C ARG A 87 0.73 12.62 8.67
N LYS A 88 1.91 12.52 8.04
CA LYS A 88 2.19 11.57 6.96
C LYS A 88 2.20 10.11 7.43
N LEU A 89 2.68 9.88 8.64
CA LEU A 89 2.76 8.54 9.24
C LEU A 89 1.45 8.08 9.90
N ARG A 90 0.42 8.94 9.93
CA ARG A 90 -0.86 8.64 10.58
C ARG A 90 -1.49 7.36 10.06
N ASP A 91 -1.57 7.18 8.74
CA ASP A 91 -2.27 6.03 8.15
C ASP A 91 -1.53 4.72 8.45
N ILE A 92 -0.18 4.74 8.48
CA ILE A 92 0.64 3.59 8.91
C ILE A 92 0.37 3.26 10.39
N LYS A 93 0.29 4.27 11.26
CA LYS A 93 -0.07 4.07 12.68
C LYS A 93 -1.47 3.47 12.85
N VAL A 94 -2.43 3.89 12.02
CA VAL A 94 -3.78 3.32 12.03
C VAL A 94 -3.76 1.86 11.54
N TYR A 95 -3.05 1.57 10.45
CA TYR A 95 -2.92 0.21 9.95
C TYR A 95 -2.27 -0.72 10.99
N GLN A 96 -1.17 -0.29 11.63
CA GLN A 96 -0.57 -1.02 12.75
C GLN A 96 -1.60 -1.31 13.86
N THR A 97 -2.50 -0.38 14.16
CA THR A 97 -3.56 -0.61 15.16
C THR A 97 -4.49 -1.74 14.72
N HIS A 98 -4.83 -1.83 13.44
CA HIS A 98 -5.60 -2.96 12.89
C HIS A 98 -4.84 -4.28 13.02
N GLU A 99 -3.53 -4.28 12.81
CA GLU A 99 -2.69 -5.46 12.99
C GLU A 99 -2.59 -5.92 14.44
N LEU A 100 -2.45 -4.97 15.37
CA LEU A 100 -2.41 -5.29 16.80
C LEU A 100 -3.77 -5.77 17.32
N LEU A 101 -4.87 -5.31 16.72
CA LEU A 101 -6.22 -5.65 17.13
C LEU A 101 -6.49 -7.18 17.06
N THR A 102 -5.93 -7.88 16.06
CA THR A 102 -6.10 -9.33 15.90
C THR A 102 -5.53 -10.13 17.07
N ARG A 103 -4.46 -9.63 17.69
CA ARG A 103 -3.83 -10.23 18.89
C ARG A 103 -4.71 -10.15 20.13
N THR A 104 -5.61 -9.17 20.16
CA THR A 104 -6.57 -8.96 21.26
C THR A 104 -7.94 -9.57 20.98
N GLY A 105 -8.07 -10.38 19.93
CA GLY A 105 -9.30 -11.07 19.54
C GLY A 105 -10.27 -10.22 18.73
N GLY A 106 -9.85 -9.05 18.25
CA GLY A 106 -10.66 -8.30 17.28
C GLY A 106 -10.57 -8.91 15.89
N ASN A 107 -11.59 -8.66 15.07
CA ASN A 107 -11.73 -9.29 13.76
C ASN A 107 -11.67 -8.24 12.63
N PRO A 108 -10.68 -8.32 11.72
CA PRO A 108 -10.52 -7.39 10.59
C PRO A 108 -11.74 -7.31 9.67
N ILE A 109 -12.60 -8.33 9.62
CA ILE A 109 -13.82 -8.29 8.79
C ILE A 109 -14.84 -7.25 9.28
N THR A 110 -14.74 -6.82 10.54
CA THR A 110 -15.60 -5.77 11.13
C THR A 110 -15.25 -4.39 10.59
N ILE A 111 -14.03 -4.21 10.06
CA ILE A 111 -13.61 -2.99 9.38
C ILE A 111 -14.21 -3.03 7.96
N PRO A 112 -14.86 -1.95 7.50
CA PRO A 112 -15.33 -1.84 6.12
C PRO A 112 -14.21 -2.15 5.14
N ILE A 113 -14.48 -2.98 4.13
CA ILE A 113 -13.44 -3.45 3.20
C ILE A 113 -12.68 -2.30 2.52
N THR A 114 -13.37 -1.22 2.16
CA THR A 114 -12.76 -0.01 1.61
C THR A 114 -11.82 0.68 2.60
N GLU A 115 -12.22 0.78 3.86
CA GLU A 115 -11.41 1.39 4.91
C GLU A 115 -10.17 0.54 5.19
N PHE A 116 -10.34 -0.77 5.25
CA PHE A 116 -9.24 -1.70 5.45
C PHE A 116 -8.16 -1.55 4.36
N TYR A 117 -8.54 -1.63 3.08
CA TYR A 117 -7.60 -1.51 1.96
C TYR A 117 -7.06 -0.09 1.77
N HIS A 118 -7.77 0.94 2.24
CA HIS A 118 -7.23 2.29 2.30
C HIS A 118 -6.03 2.38 3.26
N TYR A 119 -6.12 1.77 4.44
CA TYR A 119 -5.02 1.76 5.39
C TYR A 119 -3.95 0.73 5.03
N LYS A 120 -4.30 -0.40 4.44
CA LYS A 120 -3.30 -1.40 4.02
C LYS A 120 -2.35 -0.87 2.94
N THR A 121 -2.83 0.01 2.07
CA THR A 121 -2.01 0.69 1.03
C THR A 121 -1.21 1.91 1.53
N CYS A 122 -1.12 2.15 2.84
CA CYS A 122 -0.61 3.40 3.39
C CYS A 122 0.86 3.68 3.07
N ASP A 123 1.69 2.65 2.93
CA ASP A 123 3.11 2.76 2.60
C ASP A 123 3.32 3.20 1.14
N VAL A 124 2.67 2.53 0.18
CA VAL A 124 2.66 2.88 -1.24
C VAL A 124 2.12 4.29 -1.43
N ARG A 125 1.01 4.63 -0.74
CA ARG A 125 0.43 5.97 -0.77
C ARG A 125 1.39 7.02 -0.22
N LEU A 126 2.13 6.73 0.85
CA LEU A 126 3.14 7.63 1.39
C LEU A 126 4.26 7.86 0.37
N ILE A 127 4.84 6.80 -0.20
CA ILE A 127 5.89 6.94 -1.23
C ILE A 127 5.38 7.75 -2.42
N ARG A 128 4.16 7.48 -2.88
CA ARG A 128 3.52 8.23 -3.96
C ARG A 128 3.37 9.72 -3.62
N GLN A 129 2.86 10.03 -2.42
CA GLN A 129 2.73 11.41 -1.95
C GLN A 129 4.08 12.13 -1.93
N LEU A 130 5.15 11.47 -1.48
CA LEU A 130 6.50 12.04 -1.50
C LEU A 130 6.97 12.34 -2.92
N ILE A 131 6.65 11.51 -3.90
CA ILE A 131 6.99 11.78 -5.30
C ILE A 131 6.24 13.03 -5.80
N TYR A 132 4.95 13.18 -5.50
CA TYR A 132 4.17 14.38 -5.85
C TYR A 132 4.66 15.65 -5.14
N GLU A 133 5.07 15.55 -3.89
CA GLU A 133 5.60 16.71 -3.16
C GLU A 133 6.98 17.14 -3.65
N GLY A 134 7.80 16.18 -4.08
CA GLY A 134 9.08 16.47 -4.73
C GLY A 134 8.90 17.10 -6.12
N ASP A 135 7.81 16.77 -6.84
CA ASP A 135 7.46 17.40 -8.12
C ASP A 135 5.95 17.60 -8.32
N PRO A 136 5.40 18.73 -7.84
CA PRO A 136 3.96 18.99 -7.92
C PRO A 136 3.38 19.06 -9.34
N ARG A 137 4.23 19.22 -10.37
CA ARG A 137 3.78 19.24 -11.78
C ARG A 137 3.26 17.89 -12.23
N LEU A 138 3.62 16.80 -11.55
CA LEU A 138 3.07 15.46 -11.81
C LEU A 138 1.55 15.43 -11.74
N ALA A 139 0.91 16.32 -10.97
CA ALA A 139 -0.55 16.43 -10.92
C ALA A 139 -1.18 16.75 -12.30
N GLN A 140 -0.42 17.36 -13.22
CA GLN A 140 -0.84 17.61 -14.60
C GLN A 140 -0.66 16.38 -15.51
N VAL A 141 0.21 15.45 -15.12
CA VAL A 141 0.50 14.20 -15.84
C VAL A 141 -0.52 13.13 -15.45
N MET A 142 -0.77 13.00 -14.15
CA MET A 142 -1.77 12.14 -13.56
C MET A 142 -2.17 12.73 -12.19
N PRO A 143 -3.46 12.98 -11.91
CA PRO A 143 -3.88 13.48 -10.60
C PRO A 143 -3.57 12.48 -9.49
N GLU A 144 -3.03 12.94 -8.35
CA GLU A 144 -2.70 12.05 -7.22
C GLU A 144 -3.91 11.22 -6.75
N ALA A 145 -5.08 11.85 -6.69
CA ALA A 145 -6.30 11.24 -6.19
C ALA A 145 -6.80 10.05 -7.02
N VAL A 146 -6.44 9.93 -8.30
CA VAL A 146 -6.92 8.80 -9.11
C VAL A 146 -6.26 7.49 -8.71
N TRP A 147 -5.01 7.53 -8.24
CA TRP A 147 -4.20 6.34 -7.92
C TRP A 147 -4.82 5.41 -6.89
N ARG A 148 -5.66 5.94 -5.99
CA ARG A 148 -6.33 5.16 -4.94
C ARG A 148 -7.01 3.90 -5.46
N TYR A 149 -7.59 3.96 -6.67
CA TYR A 149 -8.29 2.81 -7.24
C TYR A 149 -7.31 1.71 -7.65
N TYR A 150 -6.18 2.08 -8.24
CA TYR A 150 -5.14 1.13 -8.61
C TYR A 150 -4.44 0.55 -7.37
N ASP A 151 -4.13 1.40 -6.40
CA ASP A 151 -3.52 0.98 -5.13
C ASP A 151 -4.44 -0.02 -4.40
N TRP A 152 -5.75 0.24 -4.31
CA TRP A 152 -6.69 -0.72 -3.69
C TRP A 152 -6.82 -2.05 -4.44
N LEU A 153 -6.86 -2.02 -5.78
CA LEU A 153 -6.98 -3.25 -6.57
C LEU A 153 -5.72 -4.12 -6.46
N THR A 154 -4.54 -3.49 -6.52
CA THR A 154 -3.27 -4.20 -6.38
C THR A 154 -3.08 -4.73 -4.95
N GLU A 155 -3.57 -4.04 -3.93
CA GLU A 155 -3.54 -4.56 -2.56
C GLU A 155 -4.43 -5.78 -2.35
N VAL A 156 -5.64 -5.76 -2.95
CA VAL A 156 -6.50 -6.93 -2.95
C VAL A 156 -5.86 -8.08 -3.72
N GLN A 157 -5.14 -7.78 -4.80
CA GLN A 157 -4.42 -8.78 -5.58
C GLN A 157 -3.35 -9.46 -4.72
N ASP A 158 -2.50 -8.68 -4.04
CA ASP A 158 -1.42 -9.20 -3.18
C ASP A 158 -1.99 -10.11 -2.07
N ASP A 159 -3.05 -9.67 -1.38
CA ASP A 159 -3.78 -10.50 -0.39
C ASP A 159 -4.26 -11.85 -0.95
N LEU A 160 -4.62 -11.90 -2.23
CA LEU A 160 -5.11 -13.12 -2.88
C LEU A 160 -3.96 -14.02 -3.36
N GLU A 161 -2.80 -13.45 -3.70
CA GLU A 161 -1.62 -14.20 -4.17
C GLU A 161 -0.79 -14.74 -3.00
N ASP A 162 -0.72 -14.00 -1.89
CA ASP A 162 0.17 -14.29 -0.75
C ASP A 162 -0.49 -15.14 0.35
N GLN A 163 -1.63 -15.78 0.05
CA GLN A 163 -2.40 -16.58 1.01
C GLN A 163 -1.57 -17.66 1.74
N GLU A 164 -0.60 -18.28 1.08
CA GLU A 164 0.25 -19.31 1.70
C GLU A 164 1.34 -18.69 2.59
N GLU A 165 1.91 -17.55 2.19
CA GLU A 165 2.85 -16.80 3.00
C GLU A 165 2.16 -16.30 4.28
N ASP A 166 1.00 -15.67 4.13
CA ASP A 166 0.25 -15.04 5.23
C ASP A 166 -0.31 -16.03 6.26
N ARG A 167 -0.54 -17.29 5.87
CA ARG A 167 -0.95 -18.34 6.82
C ARG A 167 0.11 -18.65 7.87
N ASN A 168 1.37 -18.32 7.59
CA ASN A 168 2.52 -18.63 8.42
C ASN A 168 3.05 -17.40 9.20
N THR A 169 2.38 -16.26 9.09
CA THR A 169 2.72 -15.00 9.77
C THR A 169 1.54 -14.51 10.60
N TYR A 170 1.73 -13.41 11.34
CA TYR A 170 0.66 -12.66 11.99
C TYR A 170 0.13 -11.52 11.11
N ASN A 171 0.37 -11.59 9.79
CA ASN A 171 -0.13 -10.61 8.83
C ASN A 171 -1.66 -10.59 8.85
N VAL A 172 -2.23 -9.39 8.78
CA VAL A 172 -3.68 -9.22 8.65
C VAL A 172 -4.09 -9.32 7.19
N ASN A 173 -4.22 -10.55 6.70
CA ASN A 173 -4.85 -10.83 5.42
C ASN A 173 -6.37 -10.91 5.61
N ARG A 174 -7.08 -9.83 5.24
CA ARG A 174 -8.54 -9.73 5.44
C ARG A 174 -9.30 -10.81 4.65
N TYR A 175 -8.78 -11.23 3.50
CA TYR A 175 -9.42 -12.26 2.69
C TYR A 175 -9.41 -13.61 3.42
N LEU A 176 -8.28 -14.01 4.01
CA LEU A 176 -8.18 -15.22 4.83
C LEU A 176 -9.11 -15.16 6.05
N HIS A 177 -9.15 -14.02 6.75
CA HIS A 177 -10.10 -13.84 7.86
C HIS A 177 -11.56 -13.95 7.40
N ALA A 178 -11.90 -13.39 6.23
CA ALA A 178 -13.24 -13.50 5.67
C ALA A 178 -13.58 -14.95 5.29
N LEU A 179 -12.66 -15.69 4.69
CA LEU A 179 -12.85 -17.12 4.38
C LEU A 179 -13.19 -17.92 5.63
N ASP A 180 -12.45 -17.72 6.72
CA ASP A 180 -12.65 -18.42 7.98
C ASP A 180 -14.02 -18.09 8.63
N HIS A 181 -14.41 -16.81 8.63
CA HIS A 181 -15.60 -16.37 9.37
C HIS A 181 -16.91 -16.39 8.57
N LEU A 182 -16.85 -16.13 7.27
CA LEU A 182 -18.02 -15.99 6.40
C LEU A 182 -18.25 -17.20 5.51
N GLY A 183 -17.19 -17.98 5.27
CA GLY A 183 -17.16 -19.08 4.31
C GLY A 183 -16.92 -18.60 2.87
N PRO A 184 -16.51 -19.52 1.97
CA PRO A 184 -16.02 -19.18 0.63
C PRO A 184 -16.99 -18.35 -0.22
N GLU A 185 -18.26 -18.75 -0.29
CA GLU A 185 -19.27 -18.09 -1.13
C GLU A 185 -19.52 -16.63 -0.72
N LYS A 186 -19.64 -16.37 0.59
CA LYS A 186 -19.88 -15.02 1.10
C LYS A 186 -18.65 -14.14 0.91
N THR A 187 -17.46 -14.68 1.16
CA THR A 187 -16.20 -13.97 0.93
C THR A 187 -16.05 -13.59 -0.54
N LYS A 188 -16.20 -14.55 -1.45
CA LYS A 188 -16.16 -14.31 -2.90
C LYS A 188 -17.16 -13.24 -3.33
N SER A 189 -18.42 -13.35 -2.89
CA SER A 189 -19.46 -12.36 -3.19
C SER A 189 -19.12 -10.96 -2.68
N SER A 190 -18.60 -10.85 -1.45
CA SER A 190 -18.18 -9.59 -0.84
C SER A 190 -17.05 -8.93 -1.64
N TYR A 191 -16.02 -9.69 -2.00
CA TYR A 191 -14.89 -9.18 -2.77
C TYR A 191 -15.30 -8.80 -4.20
N LEU A 192 -16.09 -9.62 -4.90
CA LEU A 192 -16.63 -9.27 -6.21
C LEU A 192 -17.51 -8.01 -6.17
N SER A 193 -18.27 -7.81 -5.09
CA SER A 193 -19.03 -6.58 -4.89
C SER A 193 -18.11 -5.37 -4.70
N TYR A 194 -17.05 -5.52 -3.92
CA TYR A 194 -16.07 -4.46 -3.68
C TYR A 194 -15.30 -4.08 -4.96
N ILE A 195 -14.84 -5.06 -5.74
CA ILE A 195 -14.14 -4.82 -7.01
C ILE A 195 -15.04 -4.12 -8.03
N ARG A 196 -16.34 -4.50 -8.10
CA ARG A 196 -17.32 -3.78 -8.93
C ARG A 196 -17.51 -2.33 -8.46
N HIS A 197 -17.52 -2.09 -7.15
CA HIS A 197 -17.61 -0.75 -6.59
C HIS A 197 -16.38 0.10 -6.97
N ILE A 198 -15.16 -0.42 -6.78
CA ILE A 198 -13.92 0.28 -7.17
C ILE A 198 -13.94 0.60 -8.67
N SER A 199 -14.23 -0.40 -9.51
CA SER A 199 -14.22 -0.24 -10.97
C SER A 199 -15.25 0.81 -11.44
N SER A 200 -16.44 0.82 -10.84
CA SER A 200 -17.47 1.82 -11.15
C SER A 200 -17.05 3.22 -10.72
N ALA A 201 -16.52 3.38 -9.51
CA ALA A 201 -16.04 4.66 -8.99
C ALA A 201 -14.84 5.21 -9.78
N ALA A 202 -13.93 4.32 -10.21
CA ALA A 202 -12.84 4.67 -11.10
C ALA A 202 -13.36 5.14 -12.47
N ALA A 203 -14.30 4.41 -13.07
CA ALA A 203 -14.89 4.80 -14.36
C ALA A 203 -15.62 6.15 -14.29
N GLU A 204 -16.35 6.42 -13.20
CA GLU A 204 -17.00 7.72 -12.97
C GLU A 204 -15.99 8.85 -12.83
N THR A 205 -14.96 8.68 -12.00
CA THR A 205 -13.89 9.68 -11.81
C THR A 205 -13.18 9.94 -13.13
N LEU A 206 -12.82 8.89 -13.85
CA LEU A 206 -12.12 8.99 -15.13
C LEU A 206 -13.04 9.48 -16.25
N ARG A 207 -14.36 9.56 -16.10
CA ARG A 207 -15.20 10.21 -17.10
C ARG A 207 -14.99 11.72 -17.08
N ASP A 208 -14.87 12.29 -15.89
CA ASP A 208 -14.91 13.73 -15.66
C ASP A 208 -13.50 14.35 -15.62
N GLU A 209 -12.46 13.55 -15.34
CA GLU A 209 -11.06 13.95 -15.37
C GLU A 209 -10.43 13.80 -16.77
N ASP A 210 -9.58 14.74 -17.18
CA ASP A 210 -8.78 14.64 -18.40
C ASP A 210 -7.29 14.89 -18.08
N PHE A 211 -6.45 13.91 -18.41
CA PHE A 211 -5.01 13.97 -18.18
C PHE A 211 -4.25 13.08 -19.19
N PRO A 212 -2.98 13.41 -19.52
CA PRO A 212 -2.25 12.79 -20.62
C PRO A 212 -2.20 11.26 -20.63
N HIS A 213 -2.18 10.63 -19.44
CA HIS A 213 -2.04 9.17 -19.30
C HIS A 213 -3.35 8.46 -18.91
N LYS A 214 -4.50 9.10 -19.09
CA LYS A 214 -5.81 8.54 -18.76
C LYS A 214 -6.07 7.17 -19.39
N ALA A 215 -5.78 7.00 -20.68
CA ALA A 215 -6.00 5.73 -21.37
C ALA A 215 -5.13 4.59 -20.81
N ALA A 216 -3.85 4.87 -20.51
CA ALA A 216 -2.96 3.90 -19.88
C ALA A 216 -3.44 3.53 -18.47
N TYR A 217 -3.88 4.53 -17.69
CA TYR A 217 -4.42 4.29 -16.36
C TYR A 217 -5.70 3.44 -16.38
N GLN A 218 -6.62 3.71 -17.32
CA GLN A 218 -7.82 2.90 -17.52
C GLN A 218 -7.47 1.45 -17.84
N GLU A 219 -6.43 1.22 -18.63
CA GLU A 219 -5.95 -0.12 -18.96
C GLU A 219 -5.39 -0.83 -17.73
N TRP A 220 -4.56 -0.16 -16.92
CA TRP A 220 -4.04 -0.75 -15.68
C TRP A 220 -5.14 -1.12 -14.69
N ILE A 221 -6.17 -0.27 -14.54
CA ILE A 221 -7.35 -0.60 -13.73
C ILE A 221 -8.05 -1.84 -14.29
N ARG A 222 -8.24 -1.92 -15.60
CA ARG A 222 -8.88 -3.07 -16.26
C ARG A 222 -8.10 -4.36 -16.01
N GLU A 223 -6.78 -4.33 -16.19
CA GLU A 223 -5.88 -5.46 -15.94
C GLU A 223 -5.95 -5.92 -14.49
N ALA A 224 -5.84 -5.00 -13.53
CA ALA A 224 -5.92 -5.32 -12.10
C ALA A 224 -7.29 -5.90 -11.71
N VAL A 225 -8.39 -5.36 -12.24
CA VAL A 225 -9.74 -5.90 -12.02
C VAL A 225 -9.86 -7.33 -12.53
N GLU A 226 -9.40 -7.62 -13.76
CA GLU A 226 -9.50 -8.96 -14.33
C GLU A 226 -8.60 -9.96 -13.61
N LYS A 227 -7.39 -9.52 -13.20
CA LYS A 227 -6.48 -10.32 -12.39
C LYS A 227 -7.13 -10.70 -11.05
N VAL A 228 -7.65 -9.74 -10.29
CA VAL A 228 -8.34 -10.03 -9.01
C VAL A 228 -9.54 -10.94 -9.22
N LYS A 229 -10.37 -10.71 -10.24
CA LYS A 229 -11.50 -11.60 -10.54
C LYS A 229 -11.05 -13.02 -10.84
N SER A 230 -9.94 -13.21 -11.55
CA SER A 230 -9.41 -14.54 -11.88
C SER A 230 -8.95 -15.31 -10.64
N LEU A 231 -8.37 -14.61 -9.66
CA LEU A 231 -7.93 -15.20 -8.40
C LEU A 231 -9.09 -15.59 -7.46
N LEU A 232 -10.26 -14.98 -7.64
CA LEU A 232 -11.48 -15.28 -6.88
C LEU A 232 -12.30 -16.44 -7.47
N GLN A 233 -11.89 -17.03 -8.61
CA GLN A 233 -12.65 -18.10 -9.27
C GLN A 233 -12.52 -19.43 -8.54
#